data_AF-A0A023FDP5-F1
#
_entry.id   AF-A0A023FDP5-F1
#
_cell.length_a   1.000
_cell.length_b   1.000
_cell.length_c   1.000
_cell.angle_alpha   90.00
_cell.angle_beta   90.00
_cell.angle_gamma   90.00
#
_symmetry.space_group_name_H-M   'P 1'
#
loop_
_entity.id
_entity.type
_entity.pdbx_description
1 polymer ?
#
loop_
_entity_poly.entity_id
_entity_poly.type
_entity_poly.pdbx_seq_one_letter_code
_entity_poly.pdbx_strand_id
1 'polypeptide(L)'
;MRSLIFLTLLALTSSTLALVVQVNTKNGTKYRITINETYFDAIKSECPNTETNRCPYRPACYCMPPIDTYMRLGGFIYSPQHNRCFWYRNLDYGCNSFRRKKDCFNKCVYGKRPGMKRY
;
A
#
# COMPACT_ATOMS: atom_id res chain seq x y z
N MET A 1 52.95 14.61 -7.88
CA MET A 1 51.89 14.93 -6.89
C MET A 1 50.61 15.53 -7.48
N ARG A 2 50.60 16.06 -8.72
CA ARG A 2 49.36 16.57 -9.36
C ARG A 2 48.36 15.49 -9.78
N SER A 3 48.83 14.29 -10.13
CA SER A 3 47.98 13.20 -10.66
C SER A 3 47.07 12.52 -9.63
N LEU A 4 47.48 12.46 -8.35
CA LEU A 4 46.70 11.81 -7.29
C LEU A 4 45.44 12.62 -6.90
N ILE A 5 45.49 13.94 -7.03
CA ILE A 5 44.37 14.85 -6.70
C ILE A 5 43.19 14.63 -7.67
N PHE A 6 43.48 14.41 -8.96
CA PHE A 6 42.44 14.19 -9.96
C PHE A 6 41.71 12.84 -9.77
N LEU A 7 42.42 11.80 -9.32
CA LEU A 7 41.82 10.49 -9.04
C LEU A 7 40.86 10.54 -7.85
N THR A 8 41.20 11.28 -6.79
CA THR A 8 40.29 11.46 -5.65
C THR A 8 39.03 12.25 -6.02
N LEU A 9 39.16 13.27 -6.87
CA LEU A 9 38.01 14.07 -7.33
C LEU A 9 37.03 13.26 -8.19
N LEU A 10 37.52 12.37 -9.07
CA LEU A 10 36.64 11.49 -9.88
C LEU A 10 35.89 10.45 -9.02
N ALA A 11 36.53 9.89 -7.99
CA ALA A 11 35.87 8.93 -7.10
C ALA A 11 34.73 9.60 -6.28
N LEU A 12 34.93 10.86 -5.88
CA LEU A 12 33.93 11.63 -5.15
C LEU A 12 32.72 12.03 -6.02
N THR A 13 32.89 12.32 -7.32
CA THR A 13 31.76 12.66 -8.21
C THR A 13 30.96 11.45 -8.67
N SER A 14 31.57 10.27 -8.80
CA SER A 14 30.88 9.01 -9.05
C SER A 14 29.92 8.63 -7.90
N SER A 15 30.38 8.84 -6.66
CA SER A 15 29.64 8.49 -5.44
C SER A 15 28.34 9.28 -5.26
N THR A 16 28.31 10.55 -5.69
CA THR A 16 27.13 11.41 -5.55
C THR A 16 26.05 11.10 -6.59
N LEU A 17 26.42 10.71 -7.81
CA LEU A 17 25.46 10.37 -8.86
C LEU A 17 24.69 9.08 -8.57
N ALA A 18 25.35 8.08 -7.97
CA ALA A 18 24.70 6.82 -7.60
C ALA A 18 23.58 7.00 -6.55
N LEU A 19 23.75 7.96 -5.63
CA LEU A 19 22.75 8.24 -4.58
C LEU A 19 21.51 8.96 -5.14
N VAL A 20 21.67 9.84 -6.12
CA VAL A 20 20.56 10.61 -6.71
C VAL A 20 19.60 9.72 -7.51
N VAL A 21 20.11 8.68 -8.18
CA VAL A 21 19.29 7.74 -8.97
C VAL A 21 18.42 6.83 -8.08
N GLN A 22 18.91 6.44 -6.89
CA GLN A 22 18.12 5.63 -5.95
C GLN A 22 16.98 6.42 -5.26
N VAL A 23 17.13 7.74 -5.09
CA VAL A 23 16.09 8.57 -4.47
C VAL A 23 14.93 8.81 -5.45
N ASN A 24 15.20 8.99 -6.74
CA ASN A 24 14.16 9.29 -7.75
C ASN A 24 13.34 8.07 -8.19
N THR A 25 13.83 6.85 -8.00
CA THR A 25 13.11 5.62 -8.36
C THR A 25 12.08 5.17 -7.33
N LYS A 26 12.06 5.77 -6.12
CA LYS A 26 11.07 5.47 -5.07
C LYS A 26 9.73 6.21 -5.23
N ASN A 27 9.63 7.16 -6.15
CA ASN A 27 8.36 7.82 -6.47
C ASN A 27 7.55 6.92 -7.40
N GLY A 28 6.99 5.90 -6.77
CA GLY A 28 6.25 4.83 -7.41
C GLY A 28 5.20 5.33 -8.38
N THR A 29 5.22 4.71 -9.55
CA THR A 29 4.09 4.51 -10.44
C THR A 29 2.78 4.55 -9.64
N LYS A 30 1.94 5.54 -9.92
CA LYS A 30 0.54 5.55 -9.47
C LYS A 30 -0.16 4.39 -10.19
N TYR A 31 0.00 3.17 -9.68
CA TYR A 31 -0.73 2.01 -10.17
C TYR A 31 -2.22 2.28 -9.93
N ARG A 32 -2.95 2.61 -11.00
CA ARG A 32 -4.41 2.56 -11.01
C ARG A 32 -4.77 1.09 -10.88
N ILE A 33 -5.23 0.70 -9.69
CA ILE A 33 -5.76 -0.65 -9.49
C ILE A 33 -7.23 -0.67 -9.85
N THR A 34 -7.61 -1.67 -10.63
CA THR A 34 -9.01 -2.06 -10.79
C THR A 34 -9.35 -2.97 -9.63
N ILE A 35 -10.38 -2.61 -8.87
CA ILE A 35 -10.88 -3.41 -7.75
C ILE A 35 -11.74 -4.52 -8.38
N ASN A 36 -11.36 -5.77 -8.13
CA ASN A 36 -12.15 -6.93 -8.53
C ASN A 36 -12.75 -7.58 -7.27
N GLU A 37 -14.08 -7.65 -7.23
CA GLU A 37 -14.83 -8.05 -6.04
C GLU A 37 -14.57 -9.48 -5.58
N THR A 38 -14.21 -10.37 -6.50
CA THR A 38 -13.99 -11.79 -6.21
C THR A 38 -12.81 -12.04 -5.25
N TYR A 39 -11.90 -11.08 -5.10
CA TYR A 39 -10.75 -11.19 -4.21
C TYR A 39 -11.02 -10.70 -2.78
N PHE A 40 -12.18 -10.10 -2.53
CA PHE A 40 -12.60 -9.59 -1.22
C PHE A 40 -13.62 -10.54 -0.60
N ASP A 41 -13.11 -11.64 -0.03
CA ASP A 41 -13.88 -12.81 0.41
C ASP A 41 -14.35 -12.75 1.88
N ALA A 42 -14.22 -11.61 2.55
CA ALA A 42 -14.71 -11.45 3.91
C ALA A 42 -16.24 -11.50 3.96
N ILE A 43 -16.78 -12.32 4.87
CA ILE A 43 -18.23 -12.40 5.09
C ILE A 43 -18.76 -11.11 5.69
N LYS A 44 -20.05 -10.81 5.52
CA LYS A 44 -20.66 -9.54 5.97
C LYS A 44 -20.43 -9.26 7.47
N SER A 45 -20.41 -10.28 8.32
CA SER A 45 -20.14 -10.15 9.75
C SER A 45 -18.69 -9.76 10.06
N GLU A 46 -17.74 -10.00 9.15
CA GLU A 46 -16.34 -9.56 9.25
C GLU A 46 -16.16 -8.11 8.78
N CYS A 47 -17.19 -7.50 8.17
CA CYS A 47 -17.14 -6.17 7.57
C CYS A 47 -18.25 -5.27 8.13
N PRO A 48 -18.18 -4.85 9.40
CA PRO A 48 -19.08 -3.85 9.96
C PRO A 48 -18.73 -2.47 9.36
N ASN A 49 -19.16 -2.23 8.12
CA ASN A 49 -18.73 -1.11 7.29
C ASN A 49 -19.11 0.28 7.85
N THR A 50 -20.02 0.37 8.82
CA THR A 50 -20.50 1.64 9.40
C THR A 50 -19.72 2.11 10.62
N GLU A 51 -18.87 1.27 11.22
CA GLU A 51 -18.14 1.61 12.43
C GLU A 51 -16.67 1.19 12.33
N THR A 52 -15.79 2.12 11.96
CA THR A 52 -14.34 1.86 11.83
C THR A 52 -13.74 1.25 13.09
N ASN A 53 -14.29 1.57 14.27
CA ASN A 53 -13.86 1.04 15.57
C ASN A 53 -14.27 -0.42 15.82
N ARG A 54 -15.17 -0.99 15.02
CA ARG A 54 -15.61 -2.39 15.12
C ARG A 54 -14.96 -3.31 14.09
N CYS A 55 -14.10 -2.79 13.22
CA CYS A 55 -13.48 -3.57 12.16
C CYS A 55 -12.48 -4.60 12.74
N PRO A 56 -12.70 -5.91 12.53
CA PRO A 56 -11.83 -6.95 13.05
C PRO A 56 -10.42 -6.85 12.45
N TYR A 57 -9.37 -7.05 13.24
CA TYR A 57 -8.01 -6.65 12.86
C TYR A 57 -7.52 -7.21 11.51
N ARG A 58 -7.53 -8.53 11.28
CA ARG A 58 -7.08 -9.12 9.99
C ARG A 58 -8.19 -9.38 8.98
N PRO A 59 -9.39 -9.87 9.37
CA PRO A 59 -10.46 -10.10 8.42
C PRO A 59 -10.90 -8.83 7.67
N ALA A 60 -10.83 -7.67 8.31
CA ALA A 60 -11.11 -6.36 7.71
C ALA A 60 -10.34 -6.07 6.41
N CYS A 61 -9.14 -6.63 6.26
CA CYS A 61 -8.30 -6.42 5.08
C CYS A 61 -8.90 -7.02 3.81
N TYR A 62 -9.81 -7.98 3.95
CA TYR A 62 -10.44 -8.68 2.84
C TYR A 62 -11.89 -8.22 2.61
N CYS A 63 -12.31 -7.17 3.32
CA CYS A 63 -13.56 -6.49 3.04
C CYS A 63 -13.43 -5.67 1.76
N MET A 64 -14.52 -5.62 1.00
CA MET A 64 -14.67 -4.68 -0.10
C MET A 64 -14.50 -3.25 0.44
N PRO A 65 -13.52 -2.45 -0.05
CA PRO A 65 -13.44 -1.06 0.34
C PRO A 65 -14.68 -0.29 -0.14
N PRO A 66 -15.28 0.58 0.70
CA PRO A 66 -16.38 1.42 0.27
C PRO A 66 -15.86 2.51 -0.66
N ILE A 67 -16.21 2.37 -1.94
CA ILE A 67 -15.89 3.35 -2.97
C ILE A 67 -17.02 4.36 -3.00
N ASP A 68 -16.70 5.63 -2.75
CA ASP A 68 -17.64 6.74 -2.82
C ASP A 68 -17.69 7.29 -4.25
N THR A 69 -18.87 7.73 -4.69
CA THR A 69 -19.03 8.48 -5.95
C THR A 69 -18.74 9.97 -5.75
N TYR A 70 -18.77 10.45 -4.51
CA TYR A 70 -18.45 11.84 -4.16
C TYR A 70 -16.95 12.07 -3.98
N MET A 71 -16.49 13.31 -4.21
CA MET A 71 -15.08 13.67 -4.07
C MET A 71 -14.65 13.58 -2.60
N ARG A 72 -13.91 12.52 -2.25
CA ARG A 72 -13.25 12.34 -0.94
C ARG A 72 -11.73 12.49 -1.07
N LEU A 73 -11.07 12.81 0.05
CA LEU A 73 -9.62 13.00 0.16
C LEU A 73 -8.79 11.76 -0.26
N GLY A 74 -9.42 10.60 -0.45
CA GLY A 74 -8.75 9.36 -0.83
C GLY A 74 -8.01 8.73 0.35
N GLY A 75 -7.45 7.56 0.10
CA GLY A 75 -6.72 6.80 1.12
C GLY A 75 -6.04 5.58 0.53
N PHE A 76 -5.65 4.65 1.38
CA PHE A 76 -5.03 3.39 1.02
C PHE A 76 -5.99 2.23 1.24
N ILE A 77 -5.98 1.28 0.32
CA ILE A 77 -6.70 0.01 0.43
C ILE A 77 -5.72 -1.14 0.29
N TYR A 78 -5.97 -2.26 0.96
CA TYR A 78 -5.27 -3.51 0.71
C TYR A 78 -5.95 -4.26 -0.44
N SER A 79 -5.17 -4.73 -1.41
CA SER A 79 -5.65 -5.61 -2.48
C SER A 79 -5.15 -7.04 -2.21
N PRO A 80 -6.05 -7.98 -1.87
CA PRO A 80 -5.69 -9.38 -1.66
C PRO A 80 -5.05 -10.01 -2.90
N GLN A 81 -5.55 -9.69 -4.10
CA GLN A 81 -5.00 -10.14 -5.38
C GLN A 81 -3.50 -9.88 -5.52
N HIS A 82 -3.06 -8.71 -5.07
CA HIS A 82 -1.67 -8.25 -5.24
C HIS A 82 -0.85 -8.35 -3.95
N ASN A 83 -1.47 -8.75 -2.84
CA ASN A 83 -0.91 -8.74 -1.49
C ASN A 83 -0.18 -7.41 -1.16
N ARG A 84 -0.80 -6.28 -1.51
CA ARG A 84 -0.18 -4.95 -1.44
C ARG A 84 -1.20 -3.85 -1.15
N CYS A 85 -0.71 -2.73 -0.62
CA CYS A 85 -1.49 -1.53 -0.35
C CYS A 85 -1.36 -0.50 -1.48
N PHE A 86 -2.50 0.01 -1.95
CA PHE A 86 -2.60 0.96 -3.05
C PHE A 86 -3.35 2.22 -2.64
N TRP A 87 -2.95 3.35 -3.19
CA TRP A 87 -3.71 4.59 -3.05
C TRP A 87 -4.96 4.54 -3.94
N TYR A 88 -6.11 4.90 -3.38
CA TYR A 88 -7.39 4.97 -4.06
C TYR A 88 -8.02 6.35 -3.84
N ARG A 89 -8.55 6.95 -4.91
CA ARG A 89 -9.29 8.22 -4.86
C ARG A 89 -10.75 7.93 -4.53
N ASN A 90 -11.44 8.85 -3.87
CA ASN A 90 -12.84 8.68 -3.48
C ASN A 90 -13.10 7.44 -2.61
N LEU A 91 -12.21 7.22 -1.64
CA LEU A 91 -12.36 6.16 -0.65
C LEU A 91 -13.15 6.70 0.55
N ASP A 92 -14.24 6.01 0.91
CA ASP A 92 -14.99 6.32 2.13
C ASP A 92 -14.44 5.57 3.35
N TYR A 93 -14.97 5.87 4.52
CA TYR A 93 -14.65 5.17 5.76
C TYR A 93 -15.18 3.73 5.74
N GLY A 94 -14.30 2.78 6.01
CA GLY A 94 -14.63 1.36 6.04
C GLY A 94 -13.49 0.51 6.59
N CYS A 95 -13.71 -0.79 6.69
CA CYS A 95 -12.76 -1.71 7.31
C CYS A 95 -11.46 -1.90 6.51
N ASN A 96 -11.54 -1.83 5.18
CA ASN A 96 -10.39 -1.83 4.28
C ASN A 96 -10.07 -0.41 3.76
N SER A 97 -10.22 0.60 4.62
CA SER A 97 -9.89 1.99 4.29
C SER A 97 -8.89 2.56 5.29
N PHE A 98 -7.72 2.97 4.78
CA PHE A 98 -6.61 3.43 5.61
C PHE A 98 -6.16 4.83 5.22
N ARG A 99 -5.91 5.70 6.21
CA ARG A 99 -5.40 7.05 5.93
C ARG A 99 -3.91 7.04 5.56
N ARG A 100 -3.12 6.11 6.11
CA ARG A 100 -1.67 6.02 5.86
C ARG A 100 -1.31 4.65 5.28
N LYS A 101 -0.36 4.63 4.34
CA LYS A 101 0.17 3.40 3.73
C LYS A 101 0.75 2.45 4.77
N LYS A 102 1.43 3.00 5.79
CA LYS A 102 2.04 2.24 6.88
C LYS A 102 0.99 1.45 7.67
N ASP A 103 -0.16 2.05 7.93
CA ASP A 103 -1.23 1.41 8.70
C ASP A 103 -1.84 0.24 7.91
N CYS A 104 -2.09 0.44 6.62
CA CYS A 104 -2.50 -0.64 5.71
C CYS A 104 -1.47 -1.77 5.68
N PHE A 105 -0.19 -1.43 5.50
CA PHE A 105 0.89 -2.42 5.41
C PHE A 105 0.99 -3.26 6.69
N ASN A 106 1.07 -2.60 7.84
CA ASN A 106 1.23 -3.27 9.14
C ASN A 106 0.03 -4.16 9.49
N LYS A 107 -1.18 -3.76 9.08
CA LYS A 107 -2.40 -4.52 9.38
C LYS A 107 -2.61 -5.68 8.43
N CYS A 108 -2.36 -5.48 7.13
CA CYS A 108 -2.85 -6.37 6.08
C CYS A 108 -1.78 -7.12 5.29
N VAL A 109 -0.56 -6.60 5.18
CA VAL A 109 0.52 -7.27 4.42
C VAL A 109 1.18 -8.29 5.34
N TYR A 110 0.48 -9.40 5.57
CA TYR A 110 0.98 -10.56 6.31
C TYR A 110 0.65 -11.82 5.51
N GLY A 111 1.61 -12.73 5.38
CA GLY A 111 1.69 -13.74 4.31
C GLY A 111 0.62 -14.84 4.23
N LYS A 112 -0.56 -14.71 4.85
CA LYS A 112 -1.76 -15.56 4.67
C LYS A 112 -3.00 -15.00 5.39
N ARG A 113 -4.18 -15.09 4.77
CA ARG A 113 -5.50 -14.83 5.39
C ARG A 113 -5.71 -15.82 6.54
N PRO A 114 -5.95 -15.35 7.79
CA PRO A 114 -6.29 -16.25 8.88
C PRO A 114 -7.59 -17.01 8.59
N GLY A 115 -7.63 -18.32 8.84
CA GLY A 115 -8.86 -19.11 8.74
C GLY A 115 -9.18 -19.71 7.36
N MET A 116 -8.40 -19.42 6.31
CA MET A 116 -8.56 -20.08 5.01
C MET A 116 -8.00 -21.50 5.10
N LYS A 117 -8.88 -22.49 5.32
CA LYS A 117 -8.52 -23.90 5.11
C LYS A 117 -8.15 -24.06 3.64
N ARG A 118 -6.98 -24.62 3.38
CA ARG A 118 -6.61 -25.10 2.04
C ARG A 118 -7.61 -26.20 1.69
N TYR A 119 -8.50 -25.93 0.74
CA TYR A 119 -9.22 -26.97 0.01
C TYR A 119 -8.27 -27.53 -1.05
#